data_AF-A0AAE3DXS5-F1
#
_entry.id   AF-A0AAE3DXS5-F1
#
_cell.length_a   1.000
_cell.length_b   1.000
_cell.length_c   1.000
_cell.angle_alpha   90.00
_cell.angle_beta   90.00
_cell.angle_gamma   90.00
#
_symmetry.space_group_name_H-M   'P 1'
#
loop_
_entity.id
_entity.type
_entity.pdbx_description
1 polymer ?
#
loop_
_entity_poly.entity_id
_entity_poly.type
_entity_poly.pdbx_seq_one_letter_code
_entity_poly.pdbx_strand_id
1 'polypeptide(L)'
;MKKYSIDDLRDIMVQLRGENGCPWDKVQTHQSIKKSMIEECYEAIDALDSGDDHAFANELGDVLLQVVFHARIAEERGAFDFDDVVNEICTKLITRHTHVFGKDNAVSAEEALGQWEKNKKKEKNLDSYTAMLEDVPHYLPALMRSEKIQKKAGSVGFDWEETEPIYDKIAEETAEVKEAVKNGNADEIEEEYGDLLFAVVNLGRHLKVTPEIALTKASDKFVNRFKEMEEKAVSDGKDMAELSAKELDELWEFVKKA
;
A
#
# COMPACT_ATOMS: atom_id res chain seq x y z
N MET A 1 -1.41 -34.64 7.89
CA MET A 1 -1.65 -34.24 6.49
C MET A 1 -0.32 -34.18 5.76
N LYS A 2 -0.31 -34.48 4.45
CA LYS A 2 0.84 -34.21 3.58
C LYS A 2 1.09 -32.70 3.56
N LYS A 3 2.35 -32.27 3.69
CA LYS A 3 2.77 -30.88 3.48
C LYS A 3 3.37 -30.78 2.08
N TYR A 4 3.05 -29.70 1.37
CA TYR A 4 3.64 -29.36 0.08
C TYR A 4 4.81 -28.38 0.29
N SER A 5 5.76 -28.43 -0.64
CA SER A 5 6.92 -27.56 -0.72
C SER A 5 6.76 -26.54 -1.85
N ILE A 6 7.70 -25.61 -1.97
CA ILE A 6 7.73 -24.67 -3.11
C ILE A 6 7.91 -25.40 -4.44
N ASP A 7 8.66 -26.51 -4.46
CA ASP A 7 8.87 -27.29 -5.67
C ASP A 7 7.57 -27.97 -6.13
N ASP A 8 6.73 -28.45 -5.19
CA ASP A 8 5.40 -28.95 -5.53
C ASP A 8 4.54 -27.87 -6.21
N LEU A 9 4.58 -26.61 -5.74
CA LEU A 9 3.85 -25.50 -6.34
C LEU A 9 4.38 -25.16 -7.75
N ARG A 10 5.71 -25.17 -7.93
CA ARG A 10 6.34 -24.99 -9.25
C ARG A 10 5.89 -26.08 -10.23
N ASP A 11 5.94 -27.34 -9.81
CA ASP A 11 5.51 -28.48 -10.62
C ASP A 11 4.03 -28.41 -10.99
N ILE A 12 3.17 -28.02 -10.04
CA ILE A 12 1.75 -27.77 -10.31
C ILE A 12 1.59 -26.68 -11.39
N MET A 13 2.30 -25.57 -11.29
CA MET A 13 2.22 -24.48 -12.27
C MET A 13 2.70 -24.91 -13.66
N VAL A 14 3.77 -25.72 -13.74
CA VAL A 14 4.23 -26.34 -14.99
C VAL A 14 3.13 -27.21 -15.61
N GLN A 15 2.45 -28.01 -14.79
CA GLN A 15 1.35 -28.86 -15.27
C GLN A 15 0.14 -28.03 -15.71
N LEU A 16 -0.26 -27.01 -14.93
CA LEU A 16 -1.39 -26.13 -15.23
C LEU A 16 -1.20 -25.38 -16.56
N ARG A 17 0.03 -24.95 -16.86
CA ARG A 17 0.35 -24.24 -18.12
C ARG A 17 0.90 -25.14 -19.23
N GLY A 18 1.05 -26.44 -18.96
CA GLY A 18 1.55 -27.41 -19.92
C GLY A 18 0.60 -27.70 -21.09
N GLU A 19 1.01 -28.60 -21.99
CA GLU A 19 0.21 -28.96 -23.19
C GLU A 19 -1.21 -29.41 -22.82
N ASN A 20 -1.33 -30.30 -21.82
CA ASN A 20 -2.59 -30.83 -21.28
C ASN A 20 -3.10 -30.06 -20.06
N GLY A 21 -2.60 -28.84 -19.85
CA GLY A 21 -2.92 -27.99 -18.71
C GLY A 21 -4.30 -27.32 -18.82
N CYS A 22 -4.60 -26.50 -17.82
CA CYS A 22 -5.83 -25.72 -17.74
C CYS A 22 -5.88 -24.65 -18.85
N PRO A 23 -6.95 -24.58 -19.67
CA PRO A 23 -7.06 -23.58 -20.73
C PRO A 23 -6.98 -22.13 -20.25
N TRP A 24 -7.51 -21.84 -19.05
CA TRP A 24 -7.47 -20.50 -18.47
C TRP A 24 -6.04 -20.12 -18.05
N ASP A 25 -5.32 -21.03 -17.40
CA ASP A 25 -3.95 -20.77 -16.96
C ASP A 25 -3.04 -20.54 -18.15
N LYS A 26 -3.15 -21.36 -19.21
CA LYS A 26 -2.28 -21.27 -20.41
C LYS A 26 -2.35 -19.93 -21.13
N VAL A 27 -3.54 -19.32 -21.21
CA VAL A 27 -3.72 -18.05 -21.94
C VAL A 27 -3.27 -16.82 -21.14
N GLN A 28 -2.97 -16.97 -19.85
CA GLN A 28 -2.53 -15.86 -19.04
C GLN A 28 -1.17 -15.32 -19.49
N THR A 29 -1.04 -14.00 -19.40
CA THR A 29 0.17 -13.22 -19.65
C THR A 29 0.44 -12.36 -18.42
N HIS A 30 1.65 -11.78 -18.29
CA HIS A 30 1.93 -10.85 -17.21
C HIS A 30 0.92 -9.69 -17.09
N GLN A 31 0.38 -9.23 -18.23
CA GLN A 31 -0.57 -8.11 -18.22
C GLN A 31 -1.97 -8.54 -17.77
N SER A 32 -2.41 -9.75 -18.12
CA SER A 32 -3.75 -10.22 -17.78
C SER A 32 -3.91 -10.53 -16.29
N ILE A 33 -2.84 -10.99 -15.61
CA ILE A 33 -2.88 -11.32 -14.17
C ILE A 33 -2.36 -10.20 -13.27
N LYS A 34 -1.99 -9.04 -13.85
CA LYS A 34 -1.52 -7.88 -13.08
C LYS A 34 -2.55 -7.42 -12.04
N LYS A 35 -3.84 -7.46 -12.39
CA LYS A 35 -4.93 -7.08 -11.49
C LYS A 35 -4.98 -8.01 -10.28
N SER A 36 -4.93 -9.33 -10.52
CA SER A 36 -4.93 -10.34 -9.47
C SER A 36 -3.79 -10.13 -8.48
N MET A 37 -2.57 -9.82 -8.95
CA MET A 37 -1.45 -9.50 -8.05
C MET A 37 -1.72 -8.35 -7.08
N ILE A 38 -2.49 -7.35 -7.50
CA ILE A 38 -2.91 -6.25 -6.62
C ILE A 38 -3.99 -6.74 -5.65
N GLU A 39 -4.99 -7.45 -6.15
CA GLU A 39 -6.10 -8.00 -5.36
C GLU A 39 -5.58 -8.90 -4.23
N GLU A 40 -4.72 -9.89 -4.53
CA GLU A 40 -4.18 -10.81 -3.51
C GLU A 40 -3.37 -10.07 -2.42
N CYS A 41 -2.72 -8.96 -2.77
CA CYS A 41 -2.00 -8.16 -1.78
C CYS A 41 -2.97 -7.47 -0.81
N TYR A 42 -4.14 -7.04 -1.26
CA TYR A 42 -5.17 -6.46 -0.40
C TYR A 42 -5.91 -7.53 0.40
N GLU A 43 -6.22 -8.68 -0.20
CA GLU A 43 -6.83 -9.82 0.51
C GLU A 43 -5.91 -10.33 1.63
N ALA A 44 -4.60 -10.40 1.39
CA ALA A 44 -3.63 -10.72 2.44
C ALA A 44 -3.58 -9.70 3.58
N ILE A 45 -3.80 -8.42 3.31
CA ILE A 45 -3.87 -7.38 4.36
C ILE A 45 -5.19 -7.49 5.15
N ASP A 46 -6.31 -7.75 4.48
CA ASP A 46 -7.60 -7.97 5.14
C ASP A 46 -7.56 -9.20 6.05
N ALA A 47 -7.00 -10.31 5.55
CA ALA A 47 -6.81 -11.52 6.33
C ALA A 47 -5.87 -11.30 7.53
N LEU A 48 -4.82 -10.48 7.38
CA LEU A 48 -3.95 -10.08 8.50
C LEU A 48 -4.74 -9.34 9.59
N ASP A 49 -5.56 -8.36 9.21
CA ASP A 49 -6.32 -7.55 10.16
C ASP A 49 -7.45 -8.34 10.85
N SER A 50 -7.91 -9.44 10.24
CA SER A 50 -8.89 -10.37 10.85
C SER A 50 -8.34 -11.11 12.07
N GLY A 51 -7.01 -11.28 12.18
CA GLY A 51 -6.35 -12.08 13.21
C GLY A 51 -6.50 -13.60 13.04
N ASP A 52 -7.06 -14.08 11.92
CA ASP A 52 -7.12 -15.49 11.57
C ASP A 52 -5.84 -15.92 10.83
N ASP A 53 -4.93 -16.59 11.56
CA ASP A 53 -3.66 -17.09 11.03
C ASP A 53 -3.83 -18.06 9.85
N HIS A 54 -4.94 -18.82 9.80
CA HIS A 54 -5.18 -19.74 8.70
C HIS A 54 -5.60 -18.98 7.45
N ALA A 55 -6.51 -18.02 7.58
CA ALA A 55 -6.89 -17.14 6.47
C ALA A 55 -5.67 -16.36 5.96
N PHE A 56 -4.87 -15.77 6.85
CA PHE A 56 -3.69 -15.03 6.44
C PHE A 56 -2.65 -15.92 5.73
N ALA A 57 -2.43 -17.14 6.21
CA ALA A 57 -1.56 -18.10 5.53
C ALA A 57 -2.08 -18.51 4.15
N ASN A 58 -3.41 -18.56 3.96
CA ASN A 58 -4.03 -18.82 2.65
C ASN A 58 -3.71 -17.70 1.66
N GLU A 59 -3.99 -16.45 2.04
CA GLU A 59 -3.80 -15.29 1.17
C GLU A 59 -2.31 -15.03 0.86
N LEU A 60 -1.41 -15.27 1.81
CA LEU A 60 0.03 -15.27 1.53
C LEU A 60 0.43 -16.34 0.49
N GLY A 61 -0.29 -17.46 0.47
CA GLY A 61 -0.18 -18.50 -0.56
C GLY A 61 -0.59 -17.99 -1.94
N ASP A 62 -1.67 -17.21 -2.02
CA ASP A 62 -2.14 -16.62 -3.28
C ASP A 62 -1.19 -15.51 -3.78
N VAL A 63 -0.62 -14.70 -2.89
CA VAL A 63 0.49 -13.79 -3.23
C VAL A 63 1.71 -14.57 -3.76
N LEU A 64 2.08 -15.68 -3.12
CA LEU A 64 3.17 -16.55 -3.58
C LEU A 64 2.87 -17.19 -4.94
N LEU A 65 1.62 -17.61 -5.18
CA LEU A 65 1.15 -18.12 -6.46
C LEU A 65 1.41 -17.11 -7.57
N GLN A 66 1.11 -15.82 -7.36
CA GLN A 66 1.39 -14.78 -8.37
C GLN A 66 2.88 -14.75 -8.75
N VAL A 67 3.79 -14.85 -7.77
CA VAL A 67 5.24 -14.89 -8.05
C VAL A 67 5.61 -16.10 -8.90
N VAL A 68 5.13 -17.30 -8.54
CA VAL A 68 5.40 -18.53 -9.30
C VAL A 68 4.79 -18.47 -10.71
N PHE A 69 3.59 -17.91 -10.85
CA PHE A 69 2.91 -17.74 -12.13
C PHE A 69 3.70 -16.82 -13.06
N HIS A 70 4.13 -15.65 -12.57
CA HIS A 70 4.97 -14.74 -13.34
C HIS A 70 6.31 -15.37 -13.70
N ALA A 71 6.97 -16.07 -12.77
CA ALA A 71 8.22 -16.79 -13.06
C ALA A 71 8.02 -17.83 -14.17
N ARG A 72 6.92 -18.60 -14.14
CA ARG A 72 6.62 -19.59 -15.17
C ARG A 72 6.39 -18.96 -16.55
N ILE A 73 5.64 -17.86 -16.64
CA ILE A 73 5.43 -17.12 -17.89
C ILE A 73 6.77 -16.58 -18.45
N ALA A 74 7.70 -16.19 -17.57
CA ALA A 74 9.01 -15.73 -17.98
C ALA A 74 9.91 -16.86 -18.48
N GLU A 75 9.89 -18.00 -17.80
CA GLU A 75 10.65 -19.20 -18.15
C GLU A 75 10.24 -19.73 -19.53
N GLU A 76 8.94 -19.78 -19.82
CA GLU A 76 8.39 -20.21 -21.12
C GLU A 76 8.89 -19.35 -22.30
N ARG A 77 9.35 -18.12 -22.03
CA ARG A 77 9.93 -17.20 -23.02
C ARG A 77 11.46 -17.20 -22.99
N GLY A 78 12.08 -18.00 -22.13
CA GLY A 78 13.54 -18.04 -21.93
C GLY A 78 14.11 -16.74 -21.33
N ALA A 79 13.32 -15.99 -20.54
CA ALA A 79 13.74 -14.70 -20.01
C ALA A 79 14.40 -14.81 -18.62
N PHE A 80 13.72 -15.45 -17.67
CA PHE A 80 14.20 -15.78 -16.32
C PHE A 80 13.30 -16.86 -15.73
N ASP A 81 13.75 -17.55 -14.70
CA ASP A 81 12.95 -18.54 -13.97
C ASP A 81 12.72 -18.14 -12.49
N PHE A 82 12.13 -19.05 -11.71
CA PHE A 82 11.87 -18.80 -10.29
C PHE A 82 13.15 -18.67 -9.46
N ASP A 83 14.21 -19.41 -9.81
CA ASP A 83 15.48 -19.39 -9.09
C ASP A 83 16.23 -18.07 -9.36
N ASP A 84 16.07 -17.49 -10.56
CA ASP A 84 16.51 -16.12 -10.84
C ASP A 84 15.80 -15.08 -9.95
N VAL A 85 14.48 -15.21 -9.76
CA VAL A 85 13.72 -14.32 -8.85
C VAL A 85 14.23 -14.43 -7.41
N VAL A 86 14.48 -15.65 -6.94
CA VAL A 86 15.05 -15.92 -5.61
C VAL A 86 16.47 -15.35 -5.51
N ASN A 87 17.31 -15.55 -6.54
CA ASN A 87 18.67 -15.02 -6.58
C ASN A 87 18.69 -13.49 -6.50
N GLU A 88 17.79 -12.81 -7.21
CA GLU A 88 17.66 -11.34 -7.17
C GLU A 88 17.30 -10.83 -5.77
N ILE A 89 16.31 -11.43 -5.10
CA ILE A 89 15.94 -11.01 -3.74
C ILE A 89 17.02 -11.36 -2.71
N CYS A 90 17.63 -12.54 -2.79
CA CYS A 90 18.72 -12.94 -1.90
C CYS A 90 19.94 -12.02 -2.07
N THR A 91 20.38 -11.78 -3.31
CA THR A 91 21.48 -10.86 -3.60
C THR A 91 21.19 -9.47 -3.04
N LYS A 92 20.00 -8.92 -3.29
CA LYS A 92 19.56 -7.62 -2.76
C LYS A 92 19.55 -7.56 -1.23
N LEU A 93 19.07 -8.61 -0.56
CA LEU A 93 19.06 -8.67 0.91
C LEU A 93 20.48 -8.71 1.47
N ILE A 94 21.38 -9.51 0.87
CA ILE A 94 22.77 -9.64 1.29
C ILE A 94 23.55 -8.33 1.08
N THR A 95 23.42 -7.72 -0.11
CA THR A 95 24.20 -6.53 -0.48
C THR A 95 23.71 -5.25 0.22
N ARG A 96 22.45 -5.20 0.66
CA ARG A 96 21.91 -4.02 1.37
C ARG A 96 21.98 -4.15 2.89
N HIS A 97 21.93 -5.36 3.46
CA HIS A 97 22.17 -5.59 4.89
C HIS A 97 23.66 -5.81 5.18
N THR A 98 24.51 -4.86 4.83
CA THR A 98 25.96 -4.94 5.09
C THR A 98 26.32 -4.96 6.58
N HIS A 99 25.39 -4.58 7.46
CA HIS A 99 25.52 -4.74 8.92
C HIS A 99 25.27 -6.18 9.40
N VAL A 100 24.59 -7.01 8.61
CA VAL A 100 24.37 -8.43 8.93
C VAL A 100 25.37 -9.32 8.17
N PHE A 101 25.53 -9.08 6.87
CA PHE A 101 26.30 -9.94 5.97
C PHE A 101 27.65 -9.36 5.53
N GLY A 102 27.97 -8.13 5.96
CA GLY A 102 29.15 -7.40 5.54
C GLY A 102 30.04 -6.96 6.72
N LYS A 103 30.54 -5.74 6.65
CA LYS A 103 31.46 -5.15 7.64
C LYS A 103 30.94 -3.88 8.31
N ASP A 104 29.80 -3.38 7.86
CA ASP A 104 29.20 -2.19 8.48
C ASP A 104 28.65 -2.60 9.86
N ASN A 105 28.44 -1.62 10.75
CA ASN A 105 27.78 -1.84 12.03
C ASN A 105 26.55 -0.94 12.10
N ALA A 106 25.43 -1.48 12.55
CA ALA A 106 24.23 -0.71 12.90
C ALA A 106 23.78 -1.15 14.29
N VAL A 107 23.69 -0.21 15.23
CA VAL A 107 23.29 -0.50 16.62
C VAL A 107 21.83 -0.15 16.91
N SER A 108 21.13 0.49 15.96
CA SER A 108 19.71 0.78 16.03
C SER A 108 18.98 0.45 14.73
N ALA A 109 17.65 0.41 14.80
CA ALA A 109 16.79 0.22 13.63
C ALA A 109 16.93 1.39 12.64
N GLU A 110 17.08 2.62 13.15
CA GLU A 110 17.30 3.82 12.34
C GLU A 110 18.62 3.75 11.57
N GLU A 111 19.70 3.32 12.22
CA GLU A 111 21.00 3.14 11.56
C GLU A 111 20.95 2.03 10.50
N ALA A 112 20.30 0.91 10.81
CA ALA A 112 20.13 -0.21 9.87
C ALA A 112 19.34 0.22 8.63
N LEU A 113 18.25 0.98 8.81
CA LEU A 113 17.46 1.54 7.72
C LEU A 113 18.24 2.55 6.88
N GLY A 114 19.03 3.42 7.53
CA GLY A 114 19.90 4.37 6.83
C GLY A 114 20.95 3.69 5.95
N GLN A 115 21.53 2.59 6.42
CA GLN A 115 22.47 1.79 5.64
C GLN A 115 21.80 1.08 4.46
N TRP A 116 20.61 0.51 4.68
CA TRP A 116 19.83 -0.14 3.63
C TRP A 116 19.55 0.82 2.47
N GLU A 117 19.08 2.04 2.76
CA GLU A 117 18.79 3.04 1.73
C GLU A 117 20.08 3.56 1.05
N LYS A 118 21.18 3.73 1.79
CA LYS A 118 22.50 4.11 1.23
C LYS A 118 23.00 3.06 0.23
N ASN A 119 22.91 1.77 0.57
CA ASN A 119 23.36 0.69 -0.30
C ASN A 119 22.45 0.52 -1.52
N LYS A 120 21.13 0.65 -1.33
CA LYS A 120 20.15 0.68 -2.43
C LYS A 120 20.41 1.81 -3.43
N LYS A 121 20.78 3.00 -2.97
CA LYS A 121 21.14 4.14 -3.85
C LYS A 121 22.33 3.80 -4.76
N LYS A 122 23.37 3.17 -4.20
CA LYS A 122 24.55 2.73 -4.94
C LYS A 122 24.22 1.64 -5.96
N GLU A 123 23.46 0.63 -5.56
CA GLU A 123 23.06 -0.48 -6.43
C GLU A 123 22.28 0.00 -7.68
N LYS A 124 21.38 0.97 -7.50
CA LYS A 124 20.53 1.49 -8.57
C LYS A 124 21.16 2.64 -9.38
N ASN A 125 22.40 3.03 -9.10
CA ASN A 125 23.06 4.21 -9.71
C ASN A 125 22.16 5.46 -9.70
N LEU A 126 21.47 5.71 -8.57
CA LEU A 126 20.59 6.86 -8.44
C LEU A 126 21.43 8.10 -8.10
N ASP A 127 22.04 8.68 -9.13
CA ASP A 127 23.03 9.75 -8.99
C ASP A 127 22.43 11.14 -8.76
N SER A 128 21.12 11.30 -8.91
CA SER A 128 20.40 12.55 -8.65
C SER A 128 19.22 12.37 -7.70
N TYR A 129 18.83 13.45 -7.02
CA TYR A 129 17.65 13.45 -6.17
C TYR A 129 16.36 13.24 -6.98
N THR A 130 16.28 13.80 -8.19
CA THR A 130 15.16 13.55 -9.11
C THR A 130 15.04 12.07 -9.46
N ALA A 131 16.15 11.40 -9.79
CA ALA A 131 16.15 9.96 -10.07
C ALA A 131 15.69 9.14 -8.85
N MET A 132 16.00 9.61 -7.63
CA MET A 132 15.46 8.99 -6.42
C MET A 132 13.94 9.13 -6.33
N LEU A 133 13.37 10.31 -6.64
CA LEU A 133 11.91 10.52 -6.63
C LEU A 133 11.21 9.74 -7.75
N GLU A 134 11.78 9.72 -8.95
CA GLU A 134 11.24 9.00 -10.12
C GLU A 134 11.26 7.47 -9.94
N ASP A 135 12.14 6.94 -9.10
CA ASP A 135 12.16 5.52 -8.71
C ASP A 135 10.96 5.10 -7.82
N VAL A 136 10.10 6.04 -7.40
CA VAL A 136 8.85 5.69 -6.70
C VAL A 136 7.84 5.12 -7.71
N PRO A 137 7.36 3.88 -7.53
CA PRO A 137 6.46 3.26 -8.49
C PRO A 137 5.17 4.09 -8.68
N HIS A 138 4.81 4.32 -9.94
CA HIS A 138 3.62 5.09 -10.30
C HIS A 138 2.30 4.41 -9.89
N TYR A 139 2.28 3.07 -9.86
CA TYR A 139 1.09 2.28 -9.51
C TYR A 139 0.82 2.16 -8.01
N LEU A 140 1.64 2.78 -7.15
CA LEU A 140 1.29 2.84 -5.73
C LEU A 140 0.01 3.66 -5.55
N PRO A 141 -0.88 3.28 -4.61
CA PRO A 141 -1.96 4.13 -4.15
C PRO A 141 -1.45 5.53 -3.81
N ALA A 142 -2.26 6.56 -4.07
CA ALA A 142 -1.82 7.95 -4.04
C ALA A 142 -1.20 8.35 -2.69
N LEU A 143 -1.77 7.91 -1.56
CA LEU A 143 -1.25 8.25 -0.23
C LEU A 143 0.08 7.55 0.04
N MET A 144 0.20 6.25 -0.29
CA MET A 144 1.47 5.51 -0.19
C MET A 144 2.55 6.11 -1.09
N ARG A 145 2.17 6.50 -2.31
CA ARG A 145 3.08 7.13 -3.28
C ARG A 145 3.59 8.46 -2.73
N SER A 146 2.68 9.30 -2.23
CA SER A 146 2.99 10.59 -1.61
C SER A 146 3.91 10.42 -0.40
N GLU A 147 3.57 9.53 0.54
CA GLU A 147 4.38 9.23 1.72
C GLU A 147 5.80 8.82 1.33
N LYS A 148 5.94 7.96 0.31
CA LYS A 148 7.24 7.47 -0.17
C LYS A 148 8.05 8.55 -0.88
N ILE A 149 7.42 9.43 -1.66
CA ILE A 149 8.07 10.60 -2.27
C ILE A 149 8.61 11.51 -1.18
N GLN A 150 7.79 11.85 -0.20
CA GLN A 150 8.17 12.73 0.92
C GLN A 150 9.28 12.13 1.77
N LYS A 151 9.23 10.82 2.07
CA LYS A 151 10.30 10.12 2.78
C LYS A 151 11.64 10.19 2.03
N LYS A 152 11.60 10.09 0.69
CA LYS A 152 12.81 10.24 -0.13
C LYS A 152 13.31 11.69 -0.14
N ALA A 153 12.43 12.67 -0.22
CA ALA A 153 12.80 14.09 -0.11
C ALA A 153 13.41 14.40 1.28
N GLY A 154 12.83 13.87 2.35
CA GLY A 154 13.37 14.06 3.71
C GLY A 154 14.75 13.42 3.91
N SER A 155 15.02 12.29 3.24
CA SER A 155 16.35 11.63 3.32
C SER A 155 17.52 12.48 2.81
N VAL A 156 17.25 13.58 2.10
CA VAL A 156 18.25 14.50 1.56
C VAL A 156 18.26 15.85 2.28
N GLY A 157 17.55 15.94 3.41
CA GLY A 157 17.44 17.14 4.25
C GLY A 157 16.30 18.08 3.86
N PHE A 158 15.44 17.69 2.91
CA PHE A 158 14.21 18.44 2.61
C PHE A 158 13.06 17.90 3.46
N ASP A 159 13.14 18.19 4.76
CA ASP A 159 12.14 17.78 5.75
C ASP A 159 11.99 18.85 6.84
N TRP A 160 10.84 18.82 7.53
CA TRP A 160 10.65 19.56 8.77
C TRP A 160 11.24 18.77 9.95
N GLU A 161 11.79 19.44 10.96
CA GLU A 161 12.30 18.77 12.18
C GLU A 161 11.20 18.60 13.24
N GLU A 162 10.18 19.44 13.20
CA GLU A 162 9.07 19.49 14.16
C GLU A 162 7.73 19.37 13.43
N THR A 163 6.70 18.95 14.15
CA THR A 163 5.34 18.76 13.61
C THR A 163 4.58 20.06 13.42
N GLU A 164 4.91 21.08 14.18
CA GLU A 164 4.22 22.37 14.27
C GLU A 164 4.14 23.09 12.90
N PRO A 165 5.24 23.23 12.14
CA PRO A 165 5.20 23.80 10.78
C PRO A 165 4.27 23.04 9.82
N ILE A 166 4.00 21.76 10.07
CA ILE A 166 3.13 20.93 9.22
C ILE A 166 1.67 21.30 9.45
N TYR A 167 1.28 21.57 10.70
CA TYR A 167 -0.07 22.06 11.00
C TYR A 167 -0.31 23.44 10.38
N ASP A 168 0.69 24.32 10.41
CA ASP A 168 0.62 25.62 9.75
C ASP A 168 0.44 25.45 8.23
N LYS A 169 1.20 24.53 7.60
CA LYS A 169 1.05 24.24 6.18
C LYS A 169 -0.34 23.65 5.87
N ILE A 170 -0.86 22.74 6.68
CA ILE A 170 -2.25 22.24 6.49
C ILE A 170 -3.27 23.38 6.57
N ALA A 171 -3.07 24.35 7.47
CA ALA A 171 -3.95 25.51 7.58
C ALA A 171 -3.85 26.46 6.37
N GLU A 172 -2.64 26.64 5.82
CA GLU A 172 -2.35 27.37 4.58
C GLU A 172 -3.08 26.74 3.39
N GLU A 173 -2.85 25.44 3.12
CA GLU A 173 -3.49 24.70 2.03
C GLU A 173 -5.02 24.71 2.15
N THR A 174 -5.54 24.61 3.39
CA THR A 174 -6.98 24.72 3.66
C THR A 174 -7.53 26.12 3.30
N ALA A 175 -6.72 27.17 3.44
CA ALA A 175 -7.10 28.52 3.04
C ALA A 175 -7.03 28.69 1.52
N GLU A 176 -6.03 28.12 0.85
CA GLU A 176 -5.87 28.14 -0.61
C GLU A 176 -7.04 27.42 -1.31
N VAL A 177 -7.43 26.23 -0.84
CA VAL A 177 -8.65 25.54 -1.32
C VAL A 177 -9.90 26.43 -1.20
N LYS A 178 -10.05 27.17 -0.10
CA LYS A 178 -11.20 28.07 0.09
C LYS A 178 -11.17 29.26 -0.85
N GLU A 179 -9.98 29.74 -1.22
CA GLU A 179 -9.81 30.82 -2.18
C GLU A 179 -10.11 30.34 -3.60
N ALA A 180 -9.54 29.21 -4.01
CA ALA A 180 -9.81 28.57 -5.31
C ALA A 180 -11.31 28.34 -5.53
N VAL A 181 -12.03 27.85 -4.51
CA VAL A 181 -13.49 27.67 -4.55
C VAL A 181 -14.24 28.99 -4.75
N LYS A 182 -13.80 30.08 -4.11
CA LYS A 182 -14.43 31.41 -4.30
C LYS A 182 -14.17 31.96 -5.70
N ASN A 183 -13.01 31.68 -6.26
CA ASN A 183 -12.62 32.11 -7.60
C ASN A 183 -13.31 31.28 -8.69
N GLY A 184 -13.83 30.10 -8.36
CA GLY A 184 -14.62 29.24 -9.25
C GLY A 184 -13.78 28.55 -10.33
N ASN A 185 -12.48 28.41 -10.10
CA ASN A 185 -11.55 27.78 -11.02
C ASN A 185 -11.39 26.30 -10.66
N ALA A 186 -11.93 25.40 -11.49
CA ALA A 186 -11.93 23.97 -11.19
C ALA A 186 -10.51 23.36 -11.13
N ASP A 187 -9.60 23.82 -12.01
CA ASP A 187 -8.24 23.29 -12.07
C ASP A 187 -7.45 23.68 -10.80
N GLU A 188 -7.61 24.92 -10.35
CA GLU A 188 -7.01 25.43 -9.10
C GLU A 188 -7.61 24.73 -7.88
N ILE A 189 -8.92 24.42 -7.87
CA ILE A 189 -9.52 23.64 -6.78
C ILE A 189 -8.89 22.23 -6.70
N GLU A 190 -8.67 21.57 -7.84
CA GLU A 190 -8.03 20.24 -7.87
C GLU A 190 -6.58 20.28 -7.40
N GLU A 191 -5.82 21.30 -7.84
CA GLU A 191 -4.42 21.54 -7.43
C GLU A 191 -4.32 21.73 -5.91
N GLU A 192 -5.00 22.73 -5.35
CA GLU A 192 -4.93 23.06 -3.92
C GLU A 192 -5.48 21.92 -3.04
N TYR A 193 -6.49 21.19 -3.51
CA TYR A 193 -6.99 20.02 -2.78
C TYR A 193 -5.96 18.88 -2.76
N GLY A 194 -5.22 18.70 -3.86
CA GLY A 194 -4.10 17.79 -3.94
C GLY A 194 -2.98 18.14 -2.95
N ASP A 195 -2.63 19.42 -2.85
CA ASP A 195 -1.59 19.90 -1.94
C ASP A 195 -2.01 19.80 -0.46
N LEU A 196 -3.29 20.06 -0.15
CA LEU A 196 -3.86 19.75 1.16
C LEU A 196 -3.70 18.27 1.53
N LEU A 197 -4.06 17.34 0.63
CA LEU A 197 -3.87 15.91 0.87
C LEU A 197 -2.39 15.55 1.03
N PHE A 198 -1.51 16.18 0.25
CA PHE A 198 -0.06 16.01 0.35
C PHE A 198 0.48 16.46 1.71
N ALA A 199 0.02 17.61 2.23
CA ALA A 199 0.38 18.11 3.55
C ALA A 199 -0.12 17.19 4.68
N VAL A 200 -1.35 16.66 4.57
CA VAL A 200 -1.91 15.70 5.53
C VAL A 200 -1.14 14.38 5.55
N VAL A 201 -0.71 13.87 4.39
CA VAL A 201 0.18 12.71 4.28
C VAL A 201 1.51 12.97 5.00
N ASN A 202 2.04 14.19 4.89
CA ASN A 202 3.29 14.58 5.52
C ASN A 202 3.19 14.57 7.05
N LEU A 203 2.08 15.06 7.59
CA LEU A 203 1.78 14.95 9.01
C LEU A 203 1.74 13.49 9.46
N GLY A 204 1.05 12.61 8.71
CA GLY A 204 0.99 11.18 9.01
C GLY A 204 2.40 10.55 9.09
N ARG A 205 3.26 10.86 8.12
CA ARG A 205 4.65 10.39 8.09
C ARG A 205 5.44 10.81 9.34
N HIS A 206 5.31 12.06 9.77
CA HIS A 206 5.95 12.58 10.99
C HIS A 206 5.40 11.96 12.27
N LEU A 207 4.10 11.67 12.31
CA LEU A 207 3.45 10.95 13.39
C LEU A 207 3.71 9.42 13.36
N LYS A 208 4.49 8.93 12.39
CA LYS A 208 4.76 7.50 12.16
C LYS A 208 3.48 6.69 11.90
N VAL A 209 2.51 7.32 11.25
CA VAL A 209 1.24 6.73 10.81
C VAL A 209 1.28 6.53 9.30
N THR A 210 1.00 5.32 8.83
CA THR A 210 0.85 5.05 7.38
C THR A 210 -0.51 5.58 6.91
N PRO A 211 -0.55 6.64 6.08
CA PRO A 211 -1.82 7.33 5.78
C PRO A 211 -2.84 6.48 5.03
N GLU A 212 -2.38 5.61 4.12
CA GLU A 212 -3.24 4.67 3.38
C GLU A 212 -4.03 3.75 4.33
N ILE A 213 -3.34 3.17 5.31
CA ILE A 213 -3.93 2.28 6.31
C ILE A 213 -4.83 3.07 7.26
N ALA A 214 -4.43 4.27 7.66
CA ALA A 214 -5.22 5.12 8.53
C ALA A 214 -6.55 5.53 7.89
N LEU A 215 -6.54 5.88 6.60
CA LEU A 215 -7.76 6.21 5.86
C LEU A 215 -8.67 4.99 5.69
N THR A 216 -8.10 3.83 5.36
CA THR A 216 -8.85 2.55 5.27
C THR A 216 -9.61 2.29 6.58
N LYS A 217 -8.92 2.33 7.72
CA LYS A 217 -9.53 2.15 9.05
C LYS A 217 -10.59 3.21 9.39
N ALA A 218 -10.42 4.44 8.92
CA ALA A 218 -11.41 5.50 9.10
C ALA A 218 -12.67 5.24 8.27
N SER A 219 -12.52 4.76 7.03
CA SER A 219 -13.62 4.34 6.16
C SER A 219 -14.36 3.14 6.72
N ASP A 220 -13.67 2.11 7.21
CA ASP A 220 -14.31 0.92 7.81
C ASP A 220 -15.11 1.29 9.06
N LYS A 221 -14.55 2.17 9.90
CA LYS A 221 -15.26 2.74 11.05
C LYS A 221 -16.52 3.50 10.62
N PHE A 222 -16.49 4.22 9.50
CA PHE A 222 -17.66 4.90 8.96
C PHE A 222 -18.72 3.88 8.51
N VAL A 223 -18.33 2.84 7.76
CA VAL A 223 -19.23 1.78 7.30
C VAL A 223 -19.89 1.06 8.48
N ASN A 224 -19.12 0.68 9.50
CA ASN A 224 -19.64 0.02 10.69
C ASN A 224 -20.66 0.90 11.43
N ARG A 225 -20.36 2.19 11.60
CA ARG A 225 -21.30 3.14 12.21
C ARG A 225 -22.57 3.32 11.39
N PHE A 226 -22.45 3.38 10.06
CA PHE A 226 -23.60 3.50 9.17
C PHE A 226 -24.50 2.26 9.26
N LYS A 227 -23.90 1.06 9.32
CA LYS A 227 -24.62 -0.19 9.55
C LYS A 227 -25.37 -0.17 10.90
N GLU A 228 -24.72 0.27 11.97
CA GLU A 228 -25.36 0.40 13.29
C GLU A 228 -26.52 1.42 13.28
N MET A 229 -26.40 2.52 12.52
CA MET A 229 -27.50 3.46 12.33
C MET A 229 -28.69 2.79 11.63
N GLU A 230 -28.44 2.02 10.57
CA GLU A 230 -29.47 1.30 9.82
C GLU A 230 -30.18 0.27 10.71
N GLU A 231 -29.42 -0.53 11.44
CA GLU A 231 -29.95 -1.49 12.41
C GLU A 231 -30.79 -0.80 13.49
N LYS A 232 -30.34 0.37 13.98
CA LYS A 232 -31.09 1.16 14.96
C LYS A 232 -32.39 1.71 14.38
N ALA A 233 -32.37 2.28 13.18
CA ALA A 233 -33.55 2.80 12.52
C ALA A 233 -34.61 1.70 12.31
N VAL A 234 -34.16 0.53 11.82
CA VAL A 234 -35.03 -0.66 11.67
C VAL A 234 -35.61 -1.10 13.01
N SER A 235 -34.80 -1.11 14.09
CA SER A 235 -35.28 -1.46 15.44
C SER A 235 -36.34 -0.49 15.98
N ASP A 236 -36.29 0.78 15.54
CA ASP A 236 -37.27 1.81 15.88
C ASP A 236 -38.49 1.82 14.93
N GLY A 237 -38.56 0.86 13.99
CA GLY A 237 -39.62 0.78 13.00
C GLY A 237 -39.59 1.92 11.98
N LYS A 238 -38.43 2.52 11.73
CA LYS A 238 -38.23 3.60 10.77
C LYS A 238 -37.42 3.11 9.56
N ASP A 239 -37.69 3.68 8.39
CA ASP A 239 -36.82 3.56 7.21
C ASP A 239 -35.84 4.74 7.20
N MET A 240 -34.54 4.45 7.12
CA MET A 240 -33.48 5.48 7.06
C MET A 240 -33.66 6.44 5.88
N ALA A 241 -34.20 5.98 4.75
CA ALA A 241 -34.42 6.80 3.56
C ALA A 241 -35.51 7.87 3.76
N GLU A 242 -36.40 7.68 4.74
CA GLU A 242 -37.49 8.60 5.06
C GLU A 242 -37.12 9.60 6.17
N LEU A 243 -35.94 9.45 6.78
CA LEU A 243 -35.48 10.32 7.86
C LEU A 243 -35.00 11.67 7.35
N SER A 244 -35.28 12.70 8.13
CA SER A 244 -34.68 14.01 7.91
C SER A 244 -33.17 14.00 8.21
N ALA A 245 -32.41 14.93 7.62
CA ALA A 245 -30.98 15.09 7.93
C ALA A 245 -30.70 15.23 9.43
N LYS A 246 -31.61 15.90 10.17
CA LYS A 246 -31.49 16.04 11.62
C LYS A 246 -31.67 14.70 12.36
N GLU A 247 -32.61 13.87 11.93
CA GLU A 247 -32.80 12.53 12.52
C GLU A 247 -31.64 11.60 12.20
N LEU A 248 -31.06 11.70 11.01
CA LEU A 248 -29.84 10.98 10.63
C LEU A 248 -28.65 11.42 11.50
N ASP A 249 -28.48 12.73 11.74
CA ASP A 249 -27.45 13.25 12.64
C ASP A 249 -27.65 12.77 14.09
N GLU A 250 -28.90 12.72 14.57
CA GLU A 250 -29.23 12.20 15.91
C GLU A 250 -28.87 10.71 16.04
N LEU A 251 -29.15 9.90 15.02
CA LEU A 251 -28.74 8.49 14.95
C LEU A 251 -27.22 8.33 14.90
N TRP A 252 -26.53 9.15 14.11
CA TRP A 252 -25.07 9.12 14.01
C TRP A 252 -24.40 9.48 15.34
N GLU A 253 -24.87 10.51 16.03
CA GLU A 253 -24.36 10.90 17.34
C GLU A 253 -24.70 9.89 18.44
N PHE A 254 -25.80 9.15 18.31
CA PHE A 254 -26.12 8.03 19.19
C PHE A 254 -25.10 6.90 19.00
N VAL A 255 -24.89 6.46 17.76
CA VAL A 255 -23.94 5.39 17.41
C VAL A 255 -22.50 5.74 17.77
N LYS A 256 -22.09 7.01 17.62
CA LYS A 256 -20.74 7.46 18.03
C LYS A 256 -20.44 7.32 19.52
N LYS A 257 -21.47 7.22 20.38
CA LYS A 257 -21.34 7.17 21.84
C LYS A 257 -21.54 5.77 22.42
N ALA A 258 -22.07 4.84 21.64
CA ALA A 258 -22.22 3.43 22.01
C ALA A 258 -20.85 2.73 22.00
#